data_AF-A0A7L4PGI8-F1
#
_entry.id   AF-A0A7L4PGI8-F1
#
_cell.length_a   1.000
_cell.length_b   1.000
_cell.length_c   1.000
_cell.angle_alpha   90.00
_cell.angle_beta   90.00
_cell.angle_gamma   90.00
#
_symmetry.space_group_name_H-M   'P 1'
#
loop_
_entity.id
_entity.type
_entity.pdbx_description
1 polymer ?
#
loop_
_entity_poly.entity_id
_entity_poly.type
_entity_poly.pdbx_seq_one_letter_code
_entity_poly.pdbx_strand_id
1 'polypeptide(L)'
;MRLLYLIVIISLLLGAAAGQLSPDRERFDVELHPGEVAHKVLTLTNVGDEPIFELTNTPVGGDARDLIILDLPRIKGIDPEDDVEVDIFFVVPPETRPGVYQGFFYLFDDAPPSMPMVIDFQIKVVEQESYGVSLTINDAQSASGEGDPESPAEFDLLVRNTGRFKDVIVVDIPDAPQGWAPILLDGDRIVGPPYEMALPSGSSKELVLDVEFEENSQSGGLEIMAVSLGNSSANASVKADVEVGMAVRGYNVRAGVPQNMVVNRTYTGNFLIILEKDEKVNLEIITGPELLVVPSSQMVPVTRRGGGEANFTLLATKPGKHLMVFAMVDSMGVPIPEELAFVEAEEPNGTVILTADALQYTTIAALTSHHNQTIPVITVSVDRLSKEERERLYPYQEVVILGNRSVIGDQAEKELAEFTNTTRIAGQDMCETSWLLASKMWPEGTEEIVVCGPKDVDVLQGYQLAKEKELPLVICPAGLSDLARSVLDDLLSREKPLSRALLVGVPDDGVKALQDAGLETEVA
;
A
#
# COMPACT_ATOMS: atom_id res chain seq x y z
N MET A 1 -20.11 50.48 113.91
CA MET A 1 -21.28 51.21 113.37
C MET A 1 -21.09 51.37 111.86
N ARG A 2 -21.28 50.41 110.94
CA ARG A 2 -22.10 49.19 110.89
C ARG A 2 -23.55 49.41 111.32
N LEU A 3 -24.25 50.34 110.65
CA LEU A 3 -25.72 50.34 110.59
C LEU A 3 -26.32 51.20 109.44
N LEU A 4 -25.57 51.47 108.37
CA LEU A 4 -26.10 52.22 107.20
C LEU A 4 -25.83 51.58 105.83
N TYR A 5 -25.21 50.40 105.77
CA TYR A 5 -25.01 49.64 104.52
C TYR A 5 -25.93 48.42 104.39
N LEU A 6 -26.78 48.14 105.38
CA LEU A 6 -27.63 46.94 105.41
C LEU A 6 -29.05 47.15 104.86
N ILE A 7 -29.43 48.39 104.49
CA ILE A 7 -30.76 48.71 103.97
C ILE A 7 -30.75 49.01 102.45
N VAL A 8 -29.58 49.12 101.82
CA VAL A 8 -29.47 49.29 100.35
C VAL A 8 -29.13 47.98 99.63
N ILE A 9 -28.70 46.94 100.36
CA ILE A 9 -28.37 45.62 99.78
C ILE A 9 -29.51 44.59 99.95
N ILE A 10 -30.54 44.90 100.76
CA ILE A 10 -31.75 44.07 100.92
C ILE A 10 -32.92 44.58 100.06
N SER A 11 -32.70 45.64 99.26
CA SER A 11 -33.63 46.12 98.22
C SER A 11 -33.32 45.60 96.81
N LEU A 12 -32.39 44.64 96.68
CA LEU A 12 -31.98 44.01 95.40
C LEU A 12 -32.23 42.50 95.37
N LEU A 13 -32.91 41.95 96.38
CA LEU A 13 -33.27 40.53 96.54
C LEU A 13 -34.77 40.40 96.89
N LEU A 14 -35.59 41.16 96.17
CA LEU A 14 -37.01 40.88 95.95
C LEU A 14 -37.13 40.55 94.46
N GLY A 15 -37.49 39.32 94.15
CA GLY A 15 -37.64 38.83 92.79
C GLY A 15 -38.60 39.71 92.01
N ALA A 16 -38.08 40.34 90.96
CA ALA A 16 -38.87 40.52 89.75
C ALA A 16 -38.83 39.16 89.05
N ALA A 17 -39.93 38.42 89.14
CA ALA A 17 -40.23 37.38 88.16
C ALA A 17 -40.28 38.10 86.81
N ALA A 18 -39.26 37.91 85.99
CA ALA A 18 -39.16 38.48 84.66
C ALA A 18 -39.02 37.31 83.69
N GLY A 19 -39.73 37.37 82.55
CA GLY A 19 -39.44 36.50 81.43
C GLY A 19 -37.96 36.63 81.05
N GLN A 20 -37.30 35.52 80.74
CA GLN A 20 -35.92 35.52 80.29
C GLN A 20 -35.73 34.41 79.26
N LEU A 21 -35.31 34.77 78.04
CA LEU A 21 -34.89 33.77 77.07
C LEU A 21 -33.46 33.29 77.35
N SER A 22 -33.23 32.01 77.13
CA SER A 22 -31.90 31.40 77.11
C SER A 22 -31.71 30.62 75.82
N PRO A 23 -30.66 30.88 75.04
CA PRO A 23 -30.38 30.10 73.83
C PRO A 23 -29.79 28.72 74.19
N ASP A 24 -30.08 27.71 73.37
CA ASP A 24 -29.44 26.39 73.45
C ASP A 24 -27.94 26.46 73.12
N ARG A 25 -27.53 27.47 72.34
CA ARG A 25 -26.14 27.77 72.00
C ARG A 25 -25.92 29.25 71.73
N GLU A 26 -24.74 29.74 72.11
CA GLU A 26 -24.34 31.14 71.89
C GLU A 26 -23.44 31.31 70.65
N ARG A 27 -23.05 30.21 69.99
CA ARG A 27 -22.14 30.24 68.83
C ARG A 27 -22.45 29.20 67.76
N PHE A 28 -22.34 29.61 66.48
CA PHE A 28 -22.35 28.71 65.32
C PHE A 28 -21.02 28.72 64.58
N ASP A 29 -20.40 27.56 64.41
CA ASP A 29 -19.26 27.37 63.51
C ASP A 29 -19.73 26.54 62.31
N VAL A 30 -19.60 27.10 61.10
CA VAL A 30 -20.07 26.47 59.86
C VAL A 30 -18.96 26.50 58.82
N GLU A 31 -18.69 25.37 58.19
CA GLU A 31 -17.79 25.27 57.04
C GLU A 31 -18.63 25.09 55.78
N LEU A 32 -18.43 25.96 54.78
CA LEU A 32 -19.21 25.97 53.54
C LEU A 32 -18.34 26.26 52.32
N HIS A 33 -18.76 25.75 51.16
CA HIS A 33 -18.15 26.08 49.89
C HIS A 33 -18.88 27.25 49.19
N PRO A 34 -18.21 28.01 48.31
CA PRO A 34 -18.88 29.02 47.50
C PRO A 34 -20.05 28.41 46.69
N GLY A 35 -21.24 28.97 46.86
CA GLY A 35 -22.49 28.49 46.26
C GLY A 35 -23.37 27.62 47.18
N GLU A 36 -22.89 27.28 48.38
CA GLU A 36 -23.64 26.44 49.33
C GLU A 36 -24.52 27.24 50.29
N VAL A 37 -25.55 26.56 50.80
CA VAL A 37 -26.47 27.06 51.81
C VAL A 37 -26.55 26.06 52.96
N ALA A 38 -26.41 26.53 54.20
CA ALA A 38 -26.66 25.73 55.40
C ALA A 38 -27.83 26.30 56.20
N HIS A 39 -28.73 25.42 56.60
CA HIS A 39 -29.83 25.73 57.52
C HIS A 39 -29.47 25.25 58.93
N LYS A 40 -29.61 26.13 59.91
CA LYS A 40 -29.46 25.85 61.34
C LYS A 40 -30.66 26.40 62.08
N VAL A 41 -31.00 25.75 63.18
CA VAL A 41 -32.07 26.17 64.08
C VAL A 41 -31.43 26.57 65.40
N LEU A 42 -31.80 27.74 65.91
CA LEU A 42 -31.48 28.23 67.25
C LEU A 42 -32.73 28.07 68.11
N THR A 43 -32.64 27.31 69.20
CA THR A 43 -33.77 27.10 70.12
C THR A 43 -33.59 28.03 71.31
N LEU A 44 -34.60 28.83 71.62
CA LEU A 44 -34.63 29.72 72.77
C LEU A 44 -35.69 29.22 73.75
N THR A 45 -35.30 28.95 74.99
CA THR A 45 -36.20 28.51 76.05
C THR A 45 -36.54 29.68 76.96
N ASN A 46 -37.81 29.87 77.31
CA ASN A 46 -38.19 30.82 78.36
C ASN A 46 -37.88 30.21 79.73
N VAL A 47 -36.79 30.65 80.35
CA VAL A 47 -36.35 30.20 81.68
C VAL A 47 -36.89 31.10 82.81
N GLY A 48 -37.67 32.13 82.47
CA GLY A 48 -38.34 33.02 83.41
C GLY A 48 -39.71 32.51 83.84
N ASP A 49 -40.29 33.16 84.85
CA ASP A 49 -41.59 32.78 85.43
C ASP A 49 -42.80 33.49 84.78
N GLU A 50 -42.58 34.36 83.77
CA GLU A 50 -43.62 35.09 83.02
C GLU A 50 -43.53 34.85 81.51
N PRO A 51 -44.65 34.91 80.75
CA PRO A 51 -44.63 34.73 79.30
C PRO A 51 -43.97 35.90 78.54
N ILE A 52 -43.32 35.59 77.41
CA ILE A 52 -42.65 36.56 76.53
C ILE A 52 -43.44 36.72 75.23
N PHE A 53 -43.73 37.95 74.81
CA PHE A 53 -44.64 38.22 73.68
C PHE A 53 -43.95 38.79 72.45
N GLU A 54 -42.74 39.33 72.59
CA GLU A 54 -41.97 39.88 71.47
C GLU A 54 -40.56 39.30 71.41
N LEU A 55 -40.11 38.98 70.20
CA LEU A 55 -38.73 38.60 69.91
C LEU A 55 -38.25 39.46 68.73
N THR A 56 -37.21 40.25 68.96
CA THR A 56 -36.62 41.12 67.95
C THR A 56 -35.12 40.89 67.84
N ASN A 57 -34.54 41.31 66.71
CA ASN A 57 -33.11 41.21 66.47
C ASN A 57 -32.50 42.53 65.99
N THR A 58 -31.19 42.69 66.20
CA THR A 58 -30.42 43.72 65.47
C THR A 58 -30.06 43.25 64.07
N PRO A 59 -29.73 44.19 63.16
CA PRO A 59 -28.96 43.84 61.96
C PRO A 59 -27.69 43.07 62.35
N VAL A 60 -27.30 42.12 61.51
CA VAL A 60 -26.09 41.32 61.70
C VAL A 60 -24.86 42.23 61.60
N GLY A 61 -24.03 42.21 62.64
CA GLY A 61 -22.72 42.88 62.69
C GLY A 61 -21.60 41.95 62.25
N GLY A 62 -20.50 42.51 61.74
CA GLY A 62 -19.34 41.75 61.26
C GLY A 62 -19.18 41.76 59.73
N ASP A 63 -18.20 41.02 59.23
CA ASP A 63 -17.90 40.89 57.79
C ASP A 63 -18.73 39.81 57.09
N ALA A 64 -19.44 38.98 57.87
CA ALA A 64 -20.33 37.94 57.40
C ALA A 64 -21.80 38.38 57.26
N ARG A 65 -22.09 39.68 57.42
CA ARG A 65 -23.47 40.23 57.45
C ARG A 65 -24.31 39.91 56.20
N ASP A 66 -23.66 39.82 55.04
CA ASP A 66 -24.30 39.59 53.74
C ASP A 66 -24.41 38.09 53.41
N LEU A 67 -23.94 37.22 54.33
CA LEU A 67 -23.91 35.76 54.20
C LEU A 67 -24.94 35.06 55.09
N ILE A 68 -25.82 35.81 55.76
CA ILE A 68 -26.82 35.27 56.69
C ILE A 68 -28.19 35.87 56.46
N ILE A 69 -29.20 35.01 56.54
CA ILE A 69 -30.60 35.38 56.60
C ILE A 69 -31.18 34.78 57.89
N LEU A 70 -31.76 35.65 58.72
CA LEU A 70 -32.47 35.28 59.95
C LEU A 70 -33.97 35.32 59.69
N ASP A 71 -34.69 34.24 59.99
CA ASP A 71 -36.14 34.19 59.93
C ASP A 71 -36.71 34.02 61.35
N LEU A 72 -37.22 35.11 61.92
CA LEU A 72 -37.80 35.10 63.26
C LEU A 72 -39.27 34.66 63.19
N PRO A 73 -39.71 33.71 64.03
CA PRO A 73 -41.09 33.26 64.03
C PRO A 73 -42.02 34.35 64.59
N ARG A 74 -43.26 34.37 64.11
CA ARG A 74 -44.32 35.18 64.73
C ARG A 74 -44.84 34.47 65.98
N ILE A 75 -44.45 34.96 67.15
CA ILE A 75 -44.90 34.43 68.44
C ILE A 75 -46.20 35.09 68.91
N LYS A 76 -47.02 34.35 69.64
CA LYS A 76 -48.23 34.86 70.33
C LYS A 76 -48.02 35.06 71.83
N GLY A 77 -46.86 34.61 72.34
CA GLY A 77 -46.57 34.34 73.74
C GLY A 77 -45.74 33.06 73.83
N ILE A 78 -44.64 33.09 74.58
CA ILE A 78 -43.81 31.93 74.93
C ILE A 78 -43.98 31.75 76.44
N ASP A 79 -44.72 30.73 76.85
CA ASP A 79 -44.97 30.46 78.27
C ASP A 79 -43.67 30.00 78.98
N PRO A 80 -43.58 30.09 80.32
CA PRO A 80 -42.46 29.53 81.07
C PRO A 80 -42.19 28.06 80.71
N GLU A 81 -40.91 27.71 80.55
CA GLU A 81 -40.41 26.39 80.11
C GLU A 81 -40.70 26.02 78.64
N ASP A 82 -41.41 26.85 77.87
CA ASP A 82 -41.62 26.61 76.43
C ASP A 82 -40.44 27.10 75.58
N ASP A 83 -40.28 26.45 74.43
CA ASP A 83 -39.25 26.73 73.43
C ASP A 83 -39.80 27.50 72.22
N VAL A 84 -38.96 28.36 71.64
CA VAL A 84 -39.16 28.95 70.32
C VAL A 84 -37.95 28.68 69.43
N GLU A 85 -38.20 28.33 68.17
CA GLU A 85 -37.16 28.06 67.18
C GLU A 85 -36.97 29.26 66.23
N VAL A 86 -35.72 29.68 66.05
CA VAL A 86 -35.31 30.70 65.08
C VAL A 86 -34.51 30.04 63.97
N ASP A 87 -34.96 30.21 62.73
CA ASP A 87 -34.30 29.66 61.55
C ASP A 87 -33.17 30.58 61.08
N ILE A 88 -31.97 30.01 60.94
CA ILE A 88 -30.76 30.71 60.50
C ILE A 88 -30.26 30.05 59.22
N PHE A 89 -30.24 30.81 58.13
CA PHE A 89 -29.70 30.38 56.85
C PHE A 89 -28.35 31.06 56.59
N PHE A 90 -27.29 30.26 56.51
CA PHE A 90 -25.97 30.69 56.05
C PHE A 90 -25.91 30.49 54.54
N VAL A 91 -25.74 31.57 53.78
CA VAL A 91 -25.76 31.58 52.31
C VAL A 91 -24.42 32.12 51.83
N VAL A 92 -23.63 31.31 51.13
CA VAL A 92 -22.35 31.74 50.57
C VAL A 92 -22.49 31.89 49.05
N PRO A 93 -22.52 33.11 48.49
CA PRO A 93 -22.54 33.30 47.05
C PRO A 93 -21.31 32.67 46.33
N PRO A 94 -21.43 32.19 45.07
CA PRO A 94 -20.34 31.56 44.32
C PRO A 94 -19.07 32.41 44.17
N GLU A 95 -19.20 33.72 44.20
CA GLU A 95 -18.12 34.71 44.09
C GLU A 95 -17.41 35.03 45.42
N THR A 96 -17.85 34.44 46.52
CA THR A 96 -17.27 34.66 47.85
C THR A 96 -15.85 34.10 47.92
N ARG A 97 -14.91 34.92 48.37
CA ARG A 97 -13.50 34.50 48.48
C ARG A 97 -13.32 33.52 49.64
N PRO A 98 -12.45 32.50 49.51
CA PRO A 98 -12.09 31.63 50.62
C PRO A 98 -11.54 32.44 51.80
N GLY A 99 -11.93 32.09 53.01
CA GLY A 99 -11.60 32.87 54.20
C GLY A 99 -12.48 32.54 55.39
N VAL A 100 -12.20 33.19 56.51
CA VAL A 100 -13.00 33.09 57.72
C VAL A 100 -13.78 34.39 57.87
N TYR A 101 -15.10 34.29 57.84
CA TYR A 101 -16.03 35.40 58.05
C TYR A 101 -16.67 35.24 59.42
N GLN A 102 -16.79 36.32 60.16
CA GLN A 102 -17.35 36.36 61.51
C GLN A 102 -18.48 37.38 61.58
N GLY A 103 -19.45 37.08 62.42
CA GLY A 103 -20.45 38.07 62.78
C GLY A 103 -21.20 37.69 64.02
N PHE A 104 -22.07 38.60 64.42
CA PHE A 104 -22.91 38.45 65.58
C PHE A 104 -24.21 39.22 65.38
N PHE A 105 -25.24 38.82 66.11
CA PHE A 105 -26.46 39.62 66.26
C PHE A 105 -26.95 39.53 67.69
N TYR A 106 -27.70 40.55 68.11
CA TYR A 106 -28.38 40.54 69.38
C TYR A 106 -29.84 40.18 69.20
N LEU A 107 -30.36 39.37 70.11
CA LEU A 107 -31.77 39.11 70.29
C LEU A 107 -32.28 39.84 71.54
N PHE A 108 -33.50 40.35 71.45
CA PHE A 108 -34.18 41.04 72.54
C PHE A 108 -35.58 40.46 72.73
N ASP A 109 -35.94 40.27 73.99
CA ASP A 109 -37.30 40.03 74.45
C ASP A 109 -37.95 41.34 74.94
N ASP A 110 -39.25 41.30 75.25
CA ASP A 110 -40.01 42.42 75.80
C ASP A 110 -40.12 42.43 77.35
N ALA A 111 -39.39 41.56 78.05
CA ALA A 111 -39.49 41.42 79.51
C ALA A 111 -38.50 42.36 80.25
N PRO A 112 -38.96 43.36 81.03
CA PRO A 112 -38.06 44.29 81.69
C PRO A 112 -37.48 43.73 83.02
N PRO A 113 -36.15 43.82 83.26
CA PRO A 113 -35.13 44.38 82.38
C PRO A 113 -34.63 43.37 81.32
N SER A 114 -34.84 43.69 80.04
CA SER A 114 -34.42 42.83 78.93
C SER A 114 -32.91 42.92 78.76
N MET A 115 -32.19 41.82 78.95
CA MET A 115 -30.75 41.75 78.67
C MET A 115 -30.54 41.22 77.24
N PRO A 116 -29.76 41.89 76.40
CA PRO A 116 -29.52 41.43 75.04
C PRO A 116 -28.75 40.10 75.06
N MET A 117 -29.26 39.12 74.33
CA MET A 117 -28.57 37.86 74.07
C MET A 117 -27.71 38.01 72.82
N VAL A 118 -26.42 37.73 72.91
CA VAL A 118 -25.53 37.74 71.73
C VAL A 118 -25.43 36.33 71.16
N ILE A 119 -25.59 36.22 69.85
CA ILE A 119 -25.31 34.99 69.11
C ILE A 119 -24.16 35.29 68.16
N ASP A 120 -23.03 34.62 68.39
CA ASP A 120 -21.84 34.69 67.54
C ASP A 120 -21.89 33.63 66.45
N PHE A 121 -21.23 33.89 65.33
CA PHE A 121 -21.01 32.86 64.33
C PHE A 121 -19.72 33.08 63.54
N GLN A 122 -19.17 31.97 63.06
CA GLN A 122 -17.99 31.93 62.22
C GLN A 122 -18.25 31.02 61.03
N ILE A 123 -18.17 31.60 59.83
CA ILE A 123 -18.30 30.89 58.56
C ILE A 123 -16.91 30.73 57.96
N LYS A 124 -16.43 29.49 57.88
CA LYS A 124 -15.20 29.17 57.17
C LYS A 124 -15.56 28.80 55.73
N VAL A 125 -15.29 29.71 54.80
CA VAL A 125 -15.49 29.47 53.37
C VAL A 125 -14.26 28.75 52.82
N VAL A 126 -14.44 27.52 52.37
CA VAL A 126 -13.38 26.67 51.81
C VAL A 126 -13.63 26.49 50.32
N GLU A 127 -12.59 26.67 49.50
CA GLU A 127 -12.72 26.47 48.06
C GLU A 127 -12.90 24.97 47.75
N GLN A 128 -13.90 24.62 46.95
CA GLN A 128 -14.09 23.24 46.50
C GLN A 128 -13.03 22.91 45.45
N GLU A 129 -12.21 21.88 45.69
CA GLU A 129 -11.24 21.41 44.71
C GLU A 129 -11.97 20.96 43.43
N SER A 130 -11.72 21.66 42.33
CA SER A 130 -12.31 21.39 41.03
C SER A 130 -11.19 21.09 40.04
N TYR A 131 -11.07 19.81 39.70
CA TYR A 131 -10.13 19.27 38.72
C TYR A 131 -10.89 18.83 37.47
N GLY A 132 -10.29 19.05 36.32
CA GLY A 132 -10.88 18.76 35.02
C GLY A 132 -9.81 18.72 33.95
N VAL A 133 -9.97 17.83 32.99
CA VAL A 133 -9.07 17.67 31.86
C VAL A 133 -9.85 17.69 30.55
N SER A 134 -9.26 18.28 29.53
CA SER A 134 -9.69 18.18 28.14
C SER A 134 -8.50 17.77 27.30
N LEU A 135 -8.74 16.88 26.35
CA LEU A 135 -7.77 16.38 25.39
C LEU A 135 -8.36 16.53 23.99
N THR A 136 -7.59 17.05 23.05
CA THR A 136 -7.93 17.07 21.61
C THR A 136 -6.77 16.54 20.79
N ILE A 137 -7.09 15.94 19.65
CA ILE A 137 -6.15 15.46 18.64
C ILE A 137 -6.43 16.18 17.33
N ASN A 138 -5.44 16.88 16.76
CA ASN A 138 -5.59 17.75 15.58
C ASN A 138 -6.85 18.66 15.69
N ASP A 139 -7.03 19.30 16.86
CA ASP A 139 -8.20 20.14 17.22
C ASP A 139 -9.58 19.43 17.26
N ALA A 140 -9.62 18.09 17.26
CA ALA A 140 -10.83 17.27 17.26
C ALA A 140 -10.83 16.19 18.36
N GLN A 141 -11.91 15.39 18.44
CA GLN A 141 -11.99 14.20 19.32
C GLN A 141 -11.43 12.93 18.64
N SER A 142 -11.27 12.97 17.33
CA SER A 142 -10.68 11.90 16.54
C SER A 142 -9.95 12.46 15.34
N ALA A 143 -8.82 11.86 14.98
CA ALA A 143 -8.08 12.20 13.77
C ALA A 143 -7.72 10.94 12.98
N SER A 144 -7.54 11.10 11.67
CA SER A 144 -7.05 10.05 10.79
C SER A 144 -5.71 10.46 10.20
N GLY A 145 -4.78 9.51 10.09
CA GLY A 145 -3.46 9.70 9.49
C GLY A 145 -3.09 8.53 8.58
N GLU A 146 -2.06 8.74 7.77
CA GLU A 146 -1.42 7.71 6.94
C GLU A 146 0.02 7.55 7.41
N GLY A 147 0.54 6.32 7.38
CA GLY A 147 1.93 6.04 7.71
C GLY A 147 2.39 4.68 7.21
N ASP A 148 3.70 4.46 7.17
CA ASP A 148 4.32 3.21 6.74
C ASP A 148 5.61 2.96 7.56
N PRO A 149 6.26 1.79 7.45
CA PRO A 149 7.48 1.48 8.21
C PRO A 149 8.66 2.43 8.01
N GLU A 150 8.68 3.25 6.96
CA GLU A 150 9.72 4.27 6.70
C GLU A 150 9.24 5.70 7.05
N SER A 151 7.93 5.92 7.17
CA SER A 151 7.32 7.22 7.48
C SER A 151 6.27 7.09 8.60
N PRO A 152 6.56 7.56 9.83
CA PRO A 152 5.60 7.49 10.94
C PRO A 152 4.37 8.38 10.70
N ALA A 153 3.27 8.06 11.37
CA ALA A 153 2.08 8.92 11.40
C ALA A 153 2.16 9.89 12.58
N GLU A 154 2.02 11.18 12.30
CA GLU A 154 2.18 12.27 13.29
C GLU A 154 0.82 12.89 13.65
N PHE A 155 0.60 13.14 14.96
CA PHE A 155 -0.61 13.77 15.48
C PHE A 155 -0.30 14.84 16.54
N ASP A 156 -0.98 15.98 16.46
CA ASP A 156 -0.90 17.05 17.46
C ASP A 156 -1.91 16.82 18.58
N LEU A 157 -1.43 16.71 19.81
CA LEU A 157 -2.24 16.57 21.02
C LEU A 157 -2.23 17.87 21.82
N LEU A 158 -3.42 18.34 22.23
CA LEU A 158 -3.56 19.48 23.13
C LEU A 158 -4.23 19.02 24.43
N VAL A 159 -3.46 19.01 25.51
CA VAL A 159 -3.94 18.70 26.86
C VAL A 159 -4.24 20.02 27.58
N ARG A 160 -5.42 20.15 28.18
CA ARG A 160 -5.83 21.35 28.91
C ARG A 160 -6.36 21.03 30.29
N ASN A 161 -5.87 21.76 31.29
CA ASN A 161 -6.46 21.77 32.63
C ASN A 161 -7.70 22.68 32.62
N THR A 162 -8.89 22.09 32.73
CA THR A 162 -10.18 22.80 32.79
C THR A 162 -10.64 23.06 34.23
N GLY A 163 -9.91 22.53 35.22
CA GLY A 163 -10.13 22.77 36.64
C GLY A 163 -9.66 24.16 37.11
N ARG A 164 -10.02 24.51 38.35
CA ARG A 164 -9.69 25.80 38.99
C ARG A 164 -8.35 25.79 39.73
N PHE A 165 -7.73 24.63 39.86
CA PHE A 165 -6.47 24.43 40.59
C PHE A 165 -5.35 23.96 39.68
N LYS A 166 -4.12 24.12 40.14
CA LYS A 166 -2.96 23.46 39.51
C LYS A 166 -3.12 21.95 39.71
N ASP A 167 -2.93 21.20 38.65
CA ASP A 167 -3.12 19.75 38.62
C ASP A 167 -1.92 19.05 37.99
N VAL A 168 -1.80 17.75 38.21
CA VAL A 168 -0.90 16.87 37.47
C VAL A 168 -1.76 15.98 36.57
N ILE A 169 -1.60 16.12 35.27
CA ILE A 169 -2.33 15.34 34.27
C ILE A 169 -1.38 14.27 33.74
N VAL A 170 -1.87 13.04 33.66
CA VAL A 170 -1.15 11.90 33.09
C VAL A 170 -1.73 11.61 31.73
N VAL A 171 -0.88 11.61 30.70
CA VAL A 171 -1.23 11.13 29.36
C VAL A 171 -0.72 9.71 29.20
N ASP A 172 -1.60 8.80 28.80
CA ASP A 172 -1.28 7.38 28.64
C ASP A 172 -1.88 6.83 27.33
N ILE A 173 -1.27 5.74 26.84
CA ILE A 173 -1.64 5.04 25.62
C ILE A 173 -1.68 3.55 25.96
N PRO A 174 -2.79 3.06 26.52
CA PRO A 174 -2.83 1.75 27.19
C PRO A 174 -2.72 0.57 26.22
N ASP A 175 -3.31 0.68 25.02
CA ASP A 175 -3.41 -0.42 24.06
C ASP A 175 -3.03 0.06 22.65
N ALA A 176 -1.79 -0.24 22.24
CA ALA A 176 -1.35 -0.07 20.85
C ALA A 176 -1.59 -1.37 20.05
N PRO A 177 -2.06 -1.29 18.79
CA PRO A 177 -2.13 -2.46 17.91
C PRO A 177 -0.78 -3.18 17.76
N GLN A 178 -0.80 -4.48 17.45
CA GLN A 178 0.43 -5.24 17.24
C GLN A 178 1.24 -4.65 16.08
N GLY A 179 2.52 -4.37 16.34
CA GLY A 179 3.45 -3.76 15.38
C GLY A 179 3.49 -2.23 15.42
N TRP A 180 2.64 -1.58 16.22
CA TRP A 180 2.65 -0.12 16.39
C TRP A 180 3.53 0.26 17.58
N ALA A 181 4.37 1.28 17.41
CA ALA A 181 5.21 1.86 18.44
C ALA A 181 4.90 3.35 18.59
N PRO A 182 3.98 3.73 19.50
CA PRO A 182 3.67 5.13 19.77
C PRO A 182 4.79 5.79 20.58
N ILE A 183 5.22 6.97 20.13
CA ILE A 183 6.27 7.80 20.70
C ILE A 183 5.68 9.18 20.96
N LEU A 184 5.64 9.58 22.24
CA LEU A 184 5.13 10.89 22.63
C LEU A 184 6.30 11.89 22.74
N LEU A 185 6.09 13.11 22.28
CA LEU A 185 7.09 14.18 22.21
C LEU A 185 6.57 15.42 22.94
N ASP A 186 7.40 15.98 23.82
CA ASP A 186 7.22 17.31 24.38
C ASP A 186 8.30 18.25 23.80
N GLY A 187 7.94 18.99 22.75
CA GLY A 187 8.90 19.70 21.91
C GLY A 187 9.89 18.71 21.29
N ASP A 188 11.19 18.95 21.46
CA ASP A 188 12.24 18.07 20.92
C ASP A 188 12.57 16.85 21.81
N ARG A 189 11.80 16.62 22.89
CA ARG A 189 12.10 15.59 23.88
C ARG A 189 11.13 14.43 23.77
N ILE A 190 11.68 13.24 23.50
CA ILE A 190 10.93 11.98 23.61
C ILE A 190 10.56 11.76 25.08
N VAL A 191 9.26 11.61 25.33
CA VAL A 191 8.65 11.29 26.62
C VAL A 191 7.87 9.97 26.48
N GLY A 192 8.06 9.03 27.39
CA GLY A 192 7.35 7.75 27.32
C GLY A 192 5.97 7.82 27.98
N PRO A 193 4.93 7.17 27.42
CA PRO A 193 3.69 6.94 28.16
C PRO A 193 3.91 5.92 29.31
N PRO A 194 3.32 6.12 30.49
CA PRO A 194 2.53 7.29 30.89
C PRO A 194 3.41 8.53 31.14
N TYR A 195 2.97 9.69 30.67
CA TYR A 195 3.68 10.98 30.83
C TYR A 195 2.92 11.93 31.77
N GLU A 196 3.56 12.30 32.88
CA GLU A 196 2.99 13.21 33.88
C GLU A 196 3.41 14.65 33.66
N MET A 197 2.45 15.58 33.72
CA MET A 197 2.71 17.01 33.55
C MET A 197 1.91 17.87 34.53
N ALA A 198 2.60 18.80 35.18
CA ALA A 198 1.97 19.75 36.09
C ALA A 198 1.46 20.98 35.33
N LEU A 199 0.13 21.15 35.27
CA LEU A 199 -0.52 22.24 34.54
C LEU A 199 -1.25 23.20 35.50
N PRO A 200 -0.93 24.51 35.49
CA PRO A 200 -1.76 25.53 36.12
C PRO A 200 -3.22 25.51 35.62
N SER A 201 -4.14 26.02 36.43
CA SER A 201 -5.54 26.17 36.03
C SER A 201 -5.67 26.95 34.71
N GLY A 202 -6.48 26.42 33.80
CA GLY A 202 -6.78 27.04 32.51
C GLY A 202 -5.67 26.94 31.45
N SER A 203 -4.48 26.44 31.82
CA SER A 203 -3.35 26.28 30.90
C SER A 203 -3.47 25.03 30.04
N SER A 204 -2.80 25.05 28.90
CA SER A 204 -2.71 23.94 27.97
C SER A 204 -1.27 23.59 27.65
N LYS A 205 -1.07 22.36 27.18
CA LYS A 205 0.21 21.80 26.76
C LYS A 205 0.02 21.08 25.44
N GLU A 206 0.83 21.46 24.45
CA GLU A 206 0.94 20.77 23.18
C GLU A 206 1.95 19.63 23.29
N LEU A 207 1.63 18.49 22.72
CA LEU A 207 2.47 17.31 22.55
C LEU A 207 2.33 16.81 21.13
N VAL A 208 3.36 16.16 20.61
CA VAL A 208 3.29 15.45 19.33
C VAL A 208 3.30 13.95 19.60
N LEU A 209 2.43 13.21 18.92
CA LEU A 209 2.40 11.76 18.95
C LEU A 209 2.86 11.24 17.58
N ASP A 210 4.03 10.62 17.56
CA ASP A 210 4.52 9.85 16.41
C ASP A 210 4.16 8.39 16.61
N VAL A 211 3.60 7.76 15.58
CA VAL A 211 3.32 6.33 15.59
C VAL A 211 4.21 5.67 14.54
N GLU A 212 5.19 4.89 15.00
CA GLU A 212 6.04 4.07 14.13
C GLU A 212 5.40 2.69 13.90
N PHE A 213 5.72 2.07 12.76
CA PHE A 213 5.11 0.80 12.32
C PHE A 213 6.18 -0.26 11.99
N GLU A 214 5.96 -1.50 12.45
CA GLU A 214 6.67 -2.67 11.93
C GLU A 214 6.18 -3.04 10.51
N GLU A 215 7.01 -3.75 9.73
CA GLU A 215 6.76 -4.06 8.30
C GLU A 215 5.41 -4.73 7.98
N ASN A 216 4.79 -5.43 8.94
CA ASN A 216 3.53 -6.17 8.76
C ASN A 216 2.35 -5.57 9.55
N SER A 217 2.49 -4.35 10.05
CA SER A 217 1.45 -3.67 10.82
C SER A 217 0.19 -3.49 9.99
N GLN A 218 -0.97 -3.77 10.59
CA GLN A 218 -2.26 -3.54 9.95
C GLN A 218 -2.76 -2.12 10.26
N SER A 219 -3.59 -1.58 9.38
CA SER A 219 -4.40 -0.40 9.68
C SER A 219 -5.26 -0.64 10.93
N GLY A 220 -5.42 0.38 11.73
CA GLY A 220 -6.04 0.26 13.05
C GLY A 220 -6.29 1.61 13.69
N GLY A 221 -6.57 1.59 14.98
CA GLY A 221 -6.67 2.82 15.76
C GLY A 221 -6.15 2.62 17.17
N LEU A 222 -5.72 3.71 17.78
CA LEU A 222 -5.22 3.78 19.14
C LEU A 222 -6.03 4.82 19.94
N GLU A 223 -6.28 4.53 21.21
CA GLU A 223 -6.94 5.46 22.13
C GLU A 223 -5.88 6.14 23.00
N ILE A 224 -5.90 7.48 23.05
CA ILE A 224 -5.07 8.28 23.94
C ILE A 224 -5.93 8.76 25.08
N MET A 225 -5.46 8.58 26.31
CA MET A 225 -6.15 9.00 27.52
C MET A 225 -5.38 10.08 28.25
N ALA A 226 -6.10 11.06 28.79
CA ALA A 226 -5.58 12.02 29.75
C ALA A 226 -6.40 11.94 31.05
N VAL A 227 -5.72 11.74 32.18
CA VAL A 227 -6.36 11.59 33.50
C VAL A 227 -5.77 12.60 34.47
N SER A 228 -6.64 13.29 35.20
CA SER A 228 -6.22 14.20 36.27
C SER A 228 -5.87 13.41 37.54
N LEU A 229 -4.71 13.65 38.15
CA LEU A 229 -4.34 13.01 39.43
C LEU A 229 -5.06 13.63 40.62
N GLY A 230 -5.44 14.92 40.56
CA GLY A 230 -6.25 15.57 41.60
C GLY A 230 -7.66 15.00 41.71
N ASN A 231 -8.21 14.50 40.60
CA ASN A 231 -9.45 13.75 40.56
C ASN A 231 -9.40 12.68 39.45
N SER A 232 -9.20 11.42 39.81
CA SER A 232 -9.11 10.32 38.84
C SER A 232 -10.41 10.04 38.09
N SER A 233 -11.55 10.57 38.55
CA SER A 233 -12.82 10.53 37.80
C SER A 233 -12.89 11.59 36.70
N ALA A 234 -11.99 12.57 36.69
CA ALA A 234 -11.84 13.53 35.61
C ALA A 234 -10.82 13.00 34.58
N ASN A 235 -11.33 12.45 33.49
CA ASN A 235 -10.55 11.97 32.36
C ASN A 235 -11.11 12.47 31.03
N ALA A 236 -10.28 12.43 29.99
CA ALA A 236 -10.65 12.67 28.61
C ALA A 236 -9.93 11.64 27.73
N SER A 237 -10.58 11.18 26.65
CA SER A 237 -9.93 10.34 25.65
C SER A 237 -10.20 10.84 24.24
N VAL A 238 -9.26 10.55 23.35
CA VAL A 238 -9.34 10.83 21.91
C VAL A 238 -8.83 9.62 21.14
N LYS A 239 -9.23 9.52 19.87
CA LYS A 239 -8.89 8.37 19.02
C LYS A 239 -8.06 8.79 17.80
N ALA A 240 -6.97 8.08 17.53
CA ALA A 240 -6.25 8.20 16.27
C ALA A 240 -6.49 6.93 15.44
N ASP A 241 -6.98 7.09 14.21
CA ASP A 241 -7.11 6.01 13.24
C ASP A 241 -5.98 6.16 12.20
N VAL A 242 -5.22 5.09 11.93
CA VAL A 242 -4.12 5.12 10.96
C VAL A 242 -4.34 4.08 9.87
N GLU A 243 -4.28 4.54 8.62
CA GLU A 243 -4.13 3.66 7.47
C GLU A 243 -2.63 3.36 7.27
N VAL A 244 -2.24 2.09 7.49
CA VAL A 244 -0.85 1.67 7.38
C VAL A 244 -0.59 1.22 5.94
N GLY A 245 0.22 2.01 5.24
CA GLY A 245 0.74 1.69 3.92
C GLY A 245 1.86 0.65 3.98
N MET A 246 2.08 -0.03 2.86
CA MET A 246 3.25 -0.91 2.70
C MET A 246 4.47 -0.06 2.35
N ALA A 247 5.61 -0.27 3.02
CA ALA A 247 6.87 0.34 2.61
C ALA A 247 7.19 -0.07 1.17
N VAL A 248 7.18 0.89 0.24
CA VAL A 248 7.51 0.65 -1.18
C VAL A 248 9.03 0.61 -1.30
N ARG A 249 9.61 -0.55 -0.99
CA ARG A 249 11.05 -0.78 -1.09
C ARG A 249 11.53 -0.47 -2.52
N GLY A 250 12.65 0.24 -2.66
CA GLY A 250 13.27 0.45 -3.96
C GLY A 250 13.65 -0.88 -4.62
N TYR A 251 12.94 -1.28 -5.67
CA TYR A 251 13.23 -2.48 -6.45
C TYR A 251 13.41 -2.12 -7.94
N ASN A 252 14.27 -2.85 -8.62
CA ASN A 252 14.41 -2.77 -10.08
C ASN A 252 14.33 -4.19 -10.65
N VAL A 253 13.36 -4.41 -11.54
CA VAL A 253 13.11 -5.71 -12.17
C VAL A 253 13.22 -5.60 -13.68
N ARG A 254 13.68 -6.69 -14.31
CA ARG A 254 13.71 -6.83 -15.76
C ARG A 254 13.33 -8.25 -16.14
N ALA A 255 12.21 -8.37 -16.87
CA ALA A 255 11.80 -9.63 -17.48
C ALA A 255 12.36 -9.74 -18.90
N GLY A 256 13.31 -10.64 -19.13
CA GLY A 256 13.80 -11.02 -20.45
C GLY A 256 12.96 -12.17 -21.01
N VAL A 257 11.82 -11.84 -21.61
CA VAL A 257 10.96 -12.80 -22.31
C VAL A 257 11.04 -12.61 -23.83
N PRO A 258 10.98 -13.69 -24.63
CA PRO A 258 10.88 -13.58 -26.08
C PRO A 258 9.57 -12.89 -26.47
N GLN A 259 9.64 -11.86 -27.33
CA GLN A 259 8.44 -11.14 -27.76
C GLN A 259 7.56 -11.97 -28.69
N ASN A 260 8.20 -12.73 -29.59
CA ASN A 260 7.52 -13.61 -30.54
C ASN A 260 7.98 -15.04 -30.31
N MET A 261 7.02 -15.96 -30.28
CA MET A 261 7.22 -17.39 -30.14
C MET A 261 6.47 -18.10 -31.27
N VAL A 262 6.90 -19.33 -31.52
CA VAL A 262 6.16 -20.27 -32.36
C VAL A 262 5.55 -21.33 -31.46
N VAL A 263 4.30 -21.68 -31.72
CA VAL A 263 3.60 -22.72 -30.95
C VAL A 263 4.35 -24.05 -30.98
N ASN A 264 4.26 -24.80 -29.88
CA ASN A 264 4.91 -26.09 -29.67
C ASN A 264 6.44 -26.05 -29.79
N ARG A 265 7.05 -24.89 -29.54
CA ARG A 265 8.50 -24.71 -29.43
C ARG A 265 8.87 -24.22 -28.04
N THR A 266 10.01 -24.71 -27.56
CA THR A 266 10.57 -24.32 -26.27
C THR A 266 11.51 -23.13 -26.43
N TYR A 267 11.24 -22.07 -25.69
CA TYR A 267 12.11 -20.90 -25.59
C TYR A 267 12.63 -20.75 -24.16
N THR A 268 13.68 -19.94 -23.99
CA THR A 268 14.23 -19.61 -22.67
C THR A 268 13.93 -18.15 -22.36
N GLY A 269 13.50 -17.88 -21.13
CA GLY A 269 13.36 -16.55 -20.57
C GLY A 269 14.18 -16.40 -19.29
N ASN A 270 14.45 -15.16 -18.91
CA ASN A 270 15.06 -14.85 -17.62
C ASN A 270 14.34 -13.69 -16.93
N PHE A 271 14.52 -13.60 -15.62
CA PHE A 271 13.99 -12.54 -14.79
C PHE A 271 15.08 -12.07 -13.83
N LEU A 272 15.42 -10.79 -13.91
CA LEU A 272 16.43 -10.14 -13.07
C LEU A 272 15.73 -9.26 -12.04
N ILE A 273 16.11 -9.41 -10.77
CA ILE A 273 15.66 -8.58 -9.66
C ILE A 273 16.85 -7.96 -8.94
N ILE A 274 16.79 -6.66 -8.65
CA ILE A 274 17.81 -5.92 -7.91
C ILE A 274 17.15 -5.28 -6.70
N LEU A 275 17.72 -5.53 -5.53
CA LEU A 275 17.29 -5.00 -4.23
C LEU A 275 18.50 -4.39 -3.50
N GLU A 276 18.25 -3.43 -2.61
CA GLU A 276 19.29 -2.74 -1.83
C GLU A 276 19.83 -3.55 -0.64
N LYS A 277 19.39 -4.79 -0.45
CA LYS A 277 19.84 -5.71 0.60
C LYS A 277 19.94 -7.14 0.06
N ASP A 278 20.67 -7.97 0.79
CA ASP A 278 20.68 -9.41 0.53
C ASP A 278 19.33 -9.99 0.98
N GLU A 279 18.67 -10.74 0.10
CA GLU A 279 17.31 -11.24 0.33
C GLU A 279 17.06 -12.56 -0.41
N LYS A 280 16.08 -13.33 0.04
CA LYS A 280 15.55 -14.47 -0.73
C LYS A 280 14.13 -14.16 -1.18
N VAL A 281 13.95 -14.03 -2.49
CA VAL A 281 12.66 -13.72 -3.09
C VAL A 281 12.07 -14.99 -3.68
N ASN A 282 10.84 -15.34 -3.28
CA ASN A 282 10.07 -16.35 -3.97
C ASN A 282 9.43 -15.72 -5.21
N LEU A 283 9.81 -16.19 -6.39
CA LEU A 283 9.26 -15.78 -7.67
C LEU A 283 8.24 -16.81 -8.15
N GLU A 284 7.01 -16.36 -8.41
CA GLU A 284 5.96 -17.13 -9.05
C GLU A 284 5.61 -16.50 -10.41
N ILE A 285 5.61 -17.33 -11.45
CA ILE A 285 5.31 -16.94 -12.83
C ILE A 285 3.94 -17.51 -13.18
N ILE A 286 2.94 -16.63 -13.18
CA ILE A 286 1.55 -16.98 -13.40
C ILE A 286 1.23 -16.74 -14.88
N THR A 287 0.66 -17.76 -15.51
CA THR A 287 0.34 -17.78 -16.94
C THR A 287 -0.99 -18.50 -17.18
N GLY A 288 -1.61 -18.24 -18.34
CA GLY A 288 -2.76 -19.02 -18.79
C GLY A 288 -2.38 -20.47 -19.15
N PRO A 289 -3.35 -21.41 -19.22
CA PRO A 289 -3.08 -22.82 -19.48
C PRO A 289 -2.44 -23.09 -20.86
N GLU A 290 -2.46 -22.09 -21.75
CA GLU A 290 -1.94 -22.18 -23.11
C GLU A 290 -0.45 -21.81 -23.21
N LEU A 291 0.13 -21.16 -22.19
CA LEU A 291 1.55 -20.84 -22.09
C LEU A 291 2.15 -21.56 -20.90
N LEU A 292 2.94 -22.60 -21.15
CA LEU A 292 3.58 -23.39 -20.11
C LEU A 292 4.92 -22.77 -19.71
N VAL A 293 5.15 -22.63 -18.41
CA VAL A 293 6.40 -22.11 -17.83
C VAL A 293 7.02 -23.13 -16.89
N VAL A 294 8.32 -23.39 -17.05
CA VAL A 294 9.05 -24.33 -16.18
C VAL A 294 10.42 -23.77 -15.76
N PRO A 295 10.72 -23.66 -14.44
CA PRO A 295 9.78 -23.79 -13.33
C PRO A 295 8.85 -22.55 -13.25
N SER A 296 7.59 -22.75 -12.89
CA SER A 296 6.63 -21.65 -12.64
C SER A 296 6.79 -21.03 -11.25
N SER A 297 7.53 -21.67 -10.34
CA SER A 297 7.85 -21.12 -9.02
C SER A 297 9.28 -21.48 -8.63
N GLN A 298 10.04 -20.51 -8.15
CA GLN A 298 11.43 -20.70 -7.74
C GLN A 298 11.88 -19.66 -6.71
N MET A 299 12.79 -20.08 -5.83
CA MET A 299 13.43 -19.18 -4.86
C MET A 299 14.68 -18.54 -5.48
N VAL A 300 14.70 -17.22 -5.54
CA VAL A 300 15.75 -16.41 -6.15
C VAL A 300 16.58 -15.74 -5.04
N PRO A 301 17.86 -16.12 -4.88
CA PRO A 301 18.76 -15.41 -3.98
C PRO A 301 19.17 -14.08 -4.63
N VAL A 302 18.90 -12.97 -3.94
CA VAL A 302 19.23 -11.61 -4.36
C VAL A 302 20.36 -11.09 -3.50
N THR A 303 21.41 -10.54 -4.13
CA THR A 303 22.51 -9.90 -3.41
C THR A 303 22.55 -8.40 -3.69
N ARG A 304 22.92 -7.59 -2.70
CA ARG A 304 23.00 -6.13 -2.79
C ARG A 304 23.86 -5.64 -3.95
N ARG A 305 24.89 -6.41 -4.36
CA ARG A 305 25.83 -6.03 -5.44
C ARG A 305 25.54 -6.69 -6.79
N GLY A 306 24.90 -7.86 -6.79
CA GLY A 306 24.75 -8.68 -8.00
C GLY A 306 23.31 -8.85 -8.47
N GLY A 307 22.32 -8.44 -7.68
CA GLY A 307 20.92 -8.80 -7.90
C GLY A 307 20.70 -10.31 -7.73
N GLY A 308 19.58 -10.79 -8.25
CA GLY A 308 19.23 -12.20 -8.38
C GLY A 308 18.63 -12.46 -9.75
N GLU A 309 18.97 -13.59 -10.35
CA GLU A 309 18.51 -13.99 -11.68
C GLU A 309 17.77 -15.33 -11.60
N ALA A 310 16.57 -15.38 -12.19
CA ALA A 310 15.78 -16.58 -12.37
C ALA A 310 15.72 -16.93 -13.85
N ASN A 311 16.00 -18.20 -14.17
CA ASN A 311 15.88 -18.72 -15.53
C ASN A 311 14.68 -19.66 -15.61
N PHE A 312 13.97 -19.63 -16.73
CA PHE A 312 12.82 -20.48 -16.99
C PHE A 312 12.68 -20.79 -18.48
N THR A 313 11.92 -21.83 -18.81
CA THR A 313 11.54 -22.17 -20.17
C THR A 313 10.07 -21.88 -20.42
N LEU A 314 9.74 -21.60 -21.68
CA LEU A 314 8.44 -21.20 -22.17
C LEU A 314 8.01 -22.11 -23.31
N LEU A 315 6.75 -22.55 -23.32
CA LEU A 315 6.14 -23.25 -24.45
C LEU A 315 4.70 -22.81 -24.62
N ALA A 316 4.40 -22.16 -25.75
CA ALA A 316 3.03 -21.83 -26.12
C ALA A 316 2.39 -23.00 -26.86
N THR A 317 1.20 -23.43 -26.43
CA THR A 317 0.44 -24.55 -27.04
C THR A 317 -0.58 -24.08 -28.06
N LYS A 318 -0.93 -22.79 -28.03
CA LYS A 318 -1.86 -22.14 -28.97
C LYS A 318 -1.35 -20.77 -29.41
N PRO A 319 -1.72 -20.32 -30.62
CA PRO A 319 -1.37 -19.00 -31.10
C PRO A 319 -2.14 -17.90 -30.36
N GLY A 320 -1.60 -16.70 -30.36
CA GLY A 320 -2.16 -15.49 -29.76
C GLY A 320 -1.26 -14.86 -28.71
N LYS A 321 -1.76 -13.76 -28.14
CA LYS A 321 -1.08 -12.98 -27.11
C LYS A 321 -1.29 -13.59 -25.72
N HIS A 322 -0.21 -13.99 -25.08
CA HIS A 322 -0.20 -14.58 -23.75
C HIS A 322 0.34 -13.59 -22.72
N LEU A 323 -0.41 -13.36 -21.64
CA LEU A 323 0.04 -12.56 -20.49
C LEU A 323 0.82 -13.45 -19.51
N MET A 324 1.92 -12.90 -19.01
CA MET A 324 2.71 -13.43 -17.92
C MET A 324 2.70 -12.42 -16.76
N VAL A 325 2.47 -12.92 -15.55
CA VAL A 325 2.54 -12.13 -14.32
C VAL A 325 3.66 -12.70 -13.45
N PHE A 326 4.63 -11.87 -13.10
CA PHE A 326 5.71 -12.20 -12.17
C PHE A 326 5.32 -11.69 -10.78
N ALA A 327 4.81 -12.58 -9.94
CA ALA A 327 4.48 -12.30 -8.56
C ALA A 327 5.67 -12.65 -7.65
N MET A 328 6.00 -11.75 -6.74
CA MET A 328 7.22 -11.85 -5.92
C MET A 328 6.88 -11.64 -4.46
N VAL A 329 7.45 -12.47 -3.60
CA VAL A 329 7.31 -12.37 -2.15
C VAL A 329 8.69 -12.48 -1.51
N ASP A 330 9.02 -11.59 -0.59
CA ASP A 330 10.29 -11.65 0.13
C ASP A 330 10.33 -12.78 1.19
N SER A 331 11.42 -12.87 1.96
CA SER A 331 11.56 -13.89 3.01
C SER A 331 10.62 -13.70 4.22
N MET A 332 10.04 -12.51 4.37
CA MET A 332 9.12 -12.15 5.45
C MET A 332 7.65 -12.28 5.04
N GLY A 333 7.37 -12.64 3.79
CA GLY A 333 6.00 -12.77 3.28
C GLY A 333 5.42 -11.49 2.69
N VAL A 334 6.23 -10.43 2.55
CA VAL A 334 5.80 -9.14 2.00
C VAL A 334 5.79 -9.22 0.47
N PRO A 335 4.65 -8.97 -0.19
CA PRO A 335 4.58 -8.96 -1.64
C PRO A 335 5.33 -7.75 -2.21
N ILE A 336 6.09 -7.98 -3.28
CA ILE A 336 6.71 -6.96 -4.12
C ILE A 336 5.77 -6.74 -5.32
N PRO A 337 5.56 -5.50 -5.82
CA PRO A 337 4.62 -5.26 -6.90
C PRO A 337 4.90 -6.12 -8.14
N GLU A 338 3.81 -6.60 -8.75
CA GLU A 338 3.85 -7.52 -9.88
C GLU A 338 4.45 -6.88 -11.13
N GLU A 339 5.25 -7.66 -11.87
CA GLU A 339 5.75 -7.28 -13.19
C GLU A 339 4.95 -8.03 -14.26
N LEU A 340 4.56 -7.33 -15.33
CA LEU A 340 3.78 -7.91 -16.42
C LEU A 340 4.63 -8.04 -17.68
N ALA A 341 4.51 -9.18 -18.36
CA ALA A 341 5.10 -9.35 -19.69
C ALA A 341 4.12 -10.03 -20.64
N PHE A 342 4.33 -9.81 -21.94
CA PHE A 342 3.52 -10.42 -22.99
C PHE A 342 4.40 -11.18 -23.96
N VAL A 343 3.89 -12.30 -24.42
CA VAL A 343 4.48 -13.10 -25.49
C VAL A 343 3.42 -13.31 -26.57
N GLU A 344 3.75 -12.99 -27.81
CA GLU A 344 2.93 -13.33 -28.96
C GLU A 344 3.36 -14.69 -29.50
N ALA A 345 2.44 -15.65 -29.60
CA ALA A 345 2.71 -16.96 -30.20
C ALA A 345 2.02 -17.08 -31.55
N GLU A 346 2.75 -17.55 -32.57
CA GLU A 346 2.22 -17.73 -33.92
C GLU A 346 2.33 -19.20 -34.36
N GLU A 347 1.47 -19.59 -35.30
CA GLU A 347 1.62 -20.88 -35.98
C GLU A 347 2.77 -20.83 -36.99
N PRO A 348 3.56 -21.91 -37.13
CA PRO A 348 4.56 -21.96 -38.18
C PRO A 348 3.88 -21.90 -39.55
N ASN A 349 4.38 -21.03 -40.43
CA ASN A 349 3.81 -20.79 -41.74
C ASN A 349 4.89 -20.62 -42.82
N GLY A 350 4.53 -20.93 -44.06
CA GLY A 350 5.39 -20.76 -45.22
C GLY A 350 6.51 -21.80 -45.32
N THR A 351 7.24 -21.68 -46.43
CA THR A 351 8.37 -22.52 -46.78
C THR A 351 9.66 -21.70 -46.73
N VAL A 352 10.77 -22.34 -46.38
CA VAL A 352 12.11 -21.74 -46.44
C VAL A 352 13.07 -22.69 -47.16
N ILE A 353 14.00 -22.13 -47.95
CA ILE A 353 15.10 -22.91 -48.53
C ILE A 353 16.31 -22.84 -47.62
N LEU A 354 16.83 -24.01 -47.26
CA LEU A 354 18.04 -24.18 -46.48
C LEU A 354 19.17 -24.70 -47.36
N THR A 355 20.30 -24.00 -47.41
CA THR A 355 21.47 -24.45 -48.19
C THR A 355 22.79 -24.03 -47.53
N ALA A 356 23.92 -24.43 -48.11
CA ALA A 356 25.22 -23.93 -47.67
C ALA A 356 25.47 -22.51 -48.22
N ASP A 357 26.39 -21.79 -47.61
CA ASP A 357 26.89 -20.52 -48.15
C ASP A 357 27.81 -20.76 -49.35
N ALA A 358 27.19 -21.04 -50.49
CA ALA A 358 27.86 -21.31 -51.76
C ALA A 358 27.12 -20.61 -52.89
N LEU A 359 27.84 -19.81 -53.69
CA LEU A 359 27.28 -18.89 -54.70
C LEU A 359 26.25 -19.56 -55.60
N GLN A 360 26.56 -20.73 -56.16
CA GLN A 360 25.68 -21.41 -57.10
C GLN A 360 24.34 -21.80 -56.45
N TYR A 361 24.36 -22.33 -55.22
CA TYR A 361 23.17 -22.75 -54.50
C TYR A 361 22.31 -21.57 -54.05
N THR A 362 22.93 -20.53 -53.48
CA THR A 362 22.21 -19.33 -53.04
C THR A 362 21.60 -18.58 -54.22
N THR A 363 22.27 -18.58 -55.37
CA THR A 363 21.78 -17.94 -56.59
C THR A 363 20.51 -18.58 -57.13
N ILE A 364 20.49 -19.92 -57.30
CA ILE A 364 19.29 -20.60 -57.80
C ILE A 364 18.17 -20.59 -56.77
N ALA A 365 18.49 -20.66 -55.46
CA ALA A 365 17.50 -20.56 -54.39
C ALA A 365 16.81 -19.19 -54.36
N ALA A 366 17.56 -18.11 -54.57
CA ALA A 366 17.03 -16.74 -54.52
C ALA A 366 16.05 -16.39 -55.66
N LEU A 367 15.96 -17.22 -56.70
CA LEU A 367 14.99 -17.07 -57.80
C LEU A 367 13.68 -17.82 -57.53
N THR A 368 13.62 -18.62 -56.47
CA THR A 368 12.43 -19.41 -56.18
C THR A 368 11.31 -18.54 -55.61
N SER A 369 10.09 -18.80 -56.08
CA SER A 369 8.89 -18.16 -55.57
C SER A 369 7.76 -19.17 -55.50
N HIS A 370 6.83 -18.95 -54.57
CA HIS A 370 5.63 -19.76 -54.41
C HIS A 370 4.43 -18.82 -54.25
N HIS A 371 3.39 -19.01 -55.07
CA HIS A 371 2.20 -18.13 -55.12
C HIS A 371 2.55 -16.62 -55.19
N ASN A 372 3.50 -16.24 -56.05
CA ASN A 372 4.02 -14.87 -56.20
C ASN A 372 4.68 -14.27 -54.94
N GLN A 373 5.12 -15.11 -53.99
CA GLN A 373 5.93 -14.69 -52.85
C GLN A 373 7.32 -15.31 -52.93
N THR A 374 8.36 -14.50 -52.69
CA THR A 374 9.74 -14.97 -52.63
C THR A 374 9.92 -15.92 -51.46
N ILE A 375 10.50 -17.09 -51.69
CA ILE A 375 10.82 -18.03 -50.62
C ILE A 375 12.11 -17.55 -49.93
N PRO A 376 12.13 -17.35 -48.60
CA PRO A 376 13.36 -16.98 -47.90
C PRO A 376 14.44 -18.04 -48.06
N VAL A 377 15.70 -17.61 -48.14
CA VAL A 377 16.87 -18.48 -48.22
C VAL A 377 17.70 -18.30 -46.96
N ILE A 378 17.93 -19.39 -46.22
CA ILE A 378 18.78 -19.43 -45.04
C ILE A 378 19.99 -20.30 -45.35
N THR A 379 21.17 -19.73 -45.09
CA THR A 379 22.45 -20.44 -45.21
C THR A 379 22.89 -20.97 -43.85
N VAL A 380 23.38 -22.21 -43.81
CA VAL A 380 23.85 -22.86 -42.59
C VAL A 380 25.16 -23.60 -42.76
N SER A 381 25.74 -24.00 -41.63
CA SER A 381 26.90 -24.90 -41.59
C SER A 381 26.55 -26.31 -42.09
N VAL A 382 27.52 -26.97 -42.73
CA VAL A 382 27.30 -28.19 -43.51
C VAL A 382 26.80 -29.38 -42.69
N ASP A 383 27.21 -29.58 -41.43
CA ASP A 383 26.93 -30.85 -40.72
C ASP A 383 25.87 -30.76 -39.60
N ARG A 384 25.80 -29.66 -38.84
CA ARG A 384 24.88 -29.51 -37.70
C ARG A 384 24.34 -28.10 -37.59
N LEU A 385 23.15 -27.97 -37.03
CA LEU A 385 22.52 -26.68 -36.79
C LEU A 385 22.86 -26.16 -35.38
N SER A 386 23.37 -24.94 -35.32
CA SER A 386 23.48 -24.20 -34.07
C SER A 386 22.11 -23.93 -33.46
N LYS A 387 22.06 -23.55 -32.18
CA LYS A 387 20.81 -23.15 -31.52
C LYS A 387 20.15 -21.97 -32.25
N GLU A 388 20.94 -20.97 -32.64
CA GLU A 388 20.47 -19.77 -33.34
C GLU A 388 19.90 -20.11 -34.73
N GLU A 389 20.57 -20.97 -35.50
CA GLU A 389 20.07 -21.41 -36.82
C GLU A 389 18.73 -22.16 -36.69
N ARG A 390 18.56 -23.01 -35.67
CA ARG A 390 17.30 -23.72 -35.42
C ARG A 390 16.17 -22.75 -35.05
N GLU A 391 16.44 -21.80 -34.16
CA GLU A 391 15.45 -20.80 -33.75
C GLU A 391 14.98 -19.94 -34.94
N ARG A 392 15.89 -19.58 -35.86
CA ARG A 392 15.55 -18.89 -37.11
C ARG A 392 14.65 -19.70 -38.05
N LEU A 393 14.60 -21.02 -37.89
CA LEU A 393 13.80 -21.93 -38.71
C LEU A 393 12.44 -22.27 -38.09
N TYR A 394 12.24 -22.01 -36.80
CA TYR A 394 10.98 -22.28 -36.12
C TYR A 394 9.75 -21.63 -36.78
N PRO A 395 9.81 -20.41 -37.34
CA PRO A 395 8.65 -19.79 -37.97
C PRO A 395 8.13 -20.53 -39.21
N TYR A 396 8.92 -21.42 -39.82
CA TYR A 396 8.57 -22.05 -41.09
C TYR A 396 7.95 -23.42 -40.90
N GLN A 397 6.86 -23.65 -41.65
CA GLN A 397 6.14 -24.91 -41.66
C GLN A 397 6.88 -26.00 -42.45
N GLU A 398 7.55 -25.60 -43.53
CA GLU A 398 8.32 -26.50 -44.37
C GLU A 398 9.74 -25.95 -44.60
N VAL A 399 10.73 -26.84 -44.51
CA VAL A 399 12.12 -26.57 -44.86
C VAL A 399 12.50 -27.40 -46.08
N VAL A 400 12.90 -26.73 -47.16
CA VAL A 400 13.45 -27.36 -48.35
C VAL A 400 14.96 -27.30 -48.29
N ILE A 401 15.60 -28.43 -48.04
CA ILE A 401 17.05 -28.56 -48.12
C ILE A 401 17.46 -28.58 -49.59
N LEU A 402 18.25 -27.59 -50.00
CA LEU A 402 18.80 -27.52 -51.35
C LEU A 402 20.28 -27.92 -51.35
N GLY A 403 20.56 -29.05 -51.99
CA GLY A 403 21.91 -29.60 -52.11
C GLY A 403 22.02 -31.03 -51.55
N ASN A 404 23.04 -31.74 -52.01
CA ASN A 404 23.31 -33.12 -51.60
C ASN A 404 23.91 -33.18 -50.17
N ARG A 405 24.29 -34.39 -49.74
CA ARG A 405 24.82 -34.65 -48.40
C ARG A 405 26.18 -33.99 -48.11
N SER A 406 26.92 -33.56 -49.14
CA SER A 406 28.14 -32.76 -48.94
C SER A 406 27.87 -31.28 -48.74
N VAL A 407 26.67 -30.80 -49.07
CA VAL A 407 26.24 -29.41 -48.88
C VAL A 407 25.55 -29.25 -47.54
N ILE A 408 24.56 -30.10 -47.26
CA ILE A 408 23.89 -30.21 -45.97
C ILE A 408 23.88 -31.69 -45.57
N GLY A 409 24.54 -32.02 -44.48
CA GLY A 409 24.76 -33.37 -43.98
C GLY A 409 23.50 -34.02 -43.41
N ASP A 410 23.55 -35.35 -43.27
CA ASP A 410 22.44 -36.16 -42.77
C ASP A 410 22.07 -35.81 -41.31
N GLN A 411 23.00 -35.28 -40.53
CA GLN A 411 22.75 -34.92 -39.13
C GLN A 411 21.91 -33.64 -39.03
N ALA A 412 22.23 -32.60 -39.78
CA ALA A 412 21.40 -31.40 -39.90
C ALA A 412 19.98 -31.73 -40.40
N GLU A 413 19.84 -32.61 -41.39
CA GLU A 413 18.52 -33.05 -41.89
C GLU A 413 17.70 -33.77 -40.82
N LYS A 414 18.33 -34.64 -40.02
CA LYS A 414 17.65 -35.31 -38.89
C LYS A 414 17.19 -34.30 -37.84
N GLU A 415 18.03 -33.34 -37.47
CA GLU A 415 17.70 -32.30 -36.51
C GLU A 415 16.52 -31.43 -36.99
N LEU A 416 16.41 -31.14 -38.29
CA LEU A 416 15.26 -30.44 -38.87
C LEU A 416 13.98 -31.26 -38.79
N ALA A 417 14.05 -32.53 -39.17
CA ALA A 417 12.91 -33.44 -39.21
C ALA A 417 12.29 -33.68 -37.81
N GLU A 418 13.02 -33.43 -36.73
CA GLU A 418 12.47 -33.48 -35.36
C GLU A 418 11.42 -32.41 -35.10
N PHE A 419 11.47 -31.29 -35.82
CA PHE A 419 10.66 -30.13 -35.50
C PHE A 419 9.86 -29.58 -36.69
N THR A 420 10.28 -29.77 -37.94
CA THR A 420 9.60 -29.21 -39.12
C THR A 420 9.55 -30.19 -40.30
N ASN A 421 8.58 -30.03 -41.19
CA ASN A 421 8.48 -30.84 -42.39
C ASN A 421 9.68 -30.55 -43.29
N THR A 422 10.46 -31.58 -43.59
CA THR A 422 11.74 -31.42 -44.27
C THR A 422 11.75 -32.19 -45.58
N THR A 423 12.01 -31.49 -46.68
CA THR A 423 12.14 -32.07 -48.03
C THR A 423 13.51 -31.75 -48.59
N ARG A 424 14.24 -32.72 -49.14
CA ARG A 424 15.53 -32.48 -49.81
C ARG A 424 15.39 -32.48 -51.33
N ILE A 425 15.93 -31.45 -51.96
CA ILE A 425 16.15 -31.35 -53.40
C ILE A 425 17.64 -31.47 -53.67
N ALA A 426 18.05 -32.62 -54.21
CA ALA A 426 19.45 -32.91 -54.48
C ALA A 426 19.61 -33.90 -55.64
N GLY A 427 20.47 -33.54 -56.59
CA GLY A 427 21.04 -34.46 -57.57
C GLY A 427 22.46 -34.89 -57.19
N GLN A 428 23.11 -35.63 -58.09
CA GLN A 428 24.53 -35.97 -57.98
C GLN A 428 25.42 -34.73 -58.10
N ASP A 429 24.99 -33.77 -58.94
CA ASP A 429 25.69 -32.52 -59.19
C ASP A 429 24.73 -31.31 -59.22
N MET A 430 25.30 -30.13 -59.51
CA MET A 430 24.55 -28.88 -59.61
C MET A 430 23.58 -28.87 -60.81
N CYS A 431 23.89 -29.55 -61.91
CA CYS A 431 22.99 -29.60 -63.06
C CYS A 431 21.71 -30.36 -62.71
N GLU A 432 21.84 -31.56 -62.14
CA GLU A 432 20.69 -32.32 -61.67
C GLU A 432 19.92 -31.57 -60.57
N THR A 433 20.63 -30.99 -59.60
CA THR A 433 19.99 -30.27 -58.49
C THR A 433 19.20 -29.05 -58.98
N SER A 434 19.75 -28.28 -59.92
CA SER A 434 19.07 -27.09 -60.45
C SER A 434 17.88 -27.44 -61.34
N TRP A 435 17.96 -28.53 -62.13
CA TRP A 435 16.80 -29.06 -62.85
C TRP A 435 15.68 -29.54 -61.92
N LEU A 436 16.04 -30.29 -60.87
CA LEU A 436 15.06 -30.74 -59.86
C LEU A 436 14.41 -29.55 -59.14
N LEU A 437 15.19 -28.51 -58.83
CA LEU A 437 14.66 -27.29 -58.21
C LEU A 437 13.69 -26.57 -59.14
N ALA A 438 14.06 -26.37 -60.41
CA ALA A 438 13.19 -25.76 -61.41
C ALA A 438 11.87 -26.55 -61.55
N SER A 439 11.96 -27.88 -61.65
CA SER A 439 10.80 -28.76 -61.71
C SER A 439 9.91 -28.67 -60.47
N LYS A 440 10.50 -28.56 -59.27
CA LYS A 440 9.72 -28.48 -58.03
C LYS A 440 9.06 -27.11 -57.83
N MET A 441 9.76 -26.03 -58.18
CA MET A 441 9.33 -24.65 -57.89
C MET A 441 8.46 -24.02 -58.99
N TRP A 442 8.44 -24.60 -60.18
CA TRP A 442 7.52 -24.23 -61.27
C TRP A 442 6.50 -25.35 -61.55
N PRO A 443 5.57 -25.67 -60.62
CA PRO A 443 4.69 -26.84 -60.72
C PRO A 443 3.79 -26.82 -61.98
N GLU A 444 3.36 -25.65 -62.45
CA GLU A 444 2.58 -25.49 -63.69
C GLU A 444 3.44 -25.60 -64.97
N GLY A 445 4.77 -25.57 -64.83
CA GLY A 445 5.73 -25.42 -65.93
C GLY A 445 6.03 -23.96 -66.26
N THR A 446 6.85 -23.77 -67.29
CA THR A 446 7.26 -22.47 -67.85
C THR A 446 7.60 -22.66 -69.33
N GLU A 447 7.35 -21.67 -70.18
CA GLU A 447 7.66 -21.75 -71.62
C GLU A 447 9.15 -21.57 -71.91
N GLU A 448 9.83 -20.76 -71.08
CA GLU A 448 11.25 -20.44 -71.20
C GLU A 448 12.02 -20.79 -69.92
N ILE A 449 13.32 -21.06 -70.06
CA ILE A 449 14.25 -21.28 -68.95
C ILE A 449 15.60 -20.65 -69.25
N VAL A 450 16.31 -20.17 -68.23
CA VAL A 450 17.70 -19.74 -68.38
C VAL A 450 18.63 -20.91 -68.02
N VAL A 451 19.53 -21.26 -68.94
CA VAL A 451 20.58 -22.26 -68.71
C VAL A 451 21.93 -21.57 -68.80
N CYS A 452 22.75 -21.74 -67.76
CA CYS A 452 24.07 -21.13 -67.72
C CYS A 452 25.19 -22.14 -67.44
N GLY A 453 26.40 -21.76 -67.84
CA GLY A 453 27.62 -22.47 -67.48
C GLY A 453 27.92 -22.37 -65.97
N PRO A 454 28.85 -23.20 -65.45
CA PRO A 454 29.11 -23.34 -64.03
C PRO A 454 30.05 -22.27 -63.47
N LYS A 455 30.59 -21.38 -64.33
CA LYS A 455 31.51 -20.33 -63.89
C LYS A 455 30.70 -19.25 -63.19
N ASP A 456 31.23 -18.73 -62.08
CA ASP A 456 30.54 -17.71 -61.27
C ASP A 456 30.05 -16.51 -62.08
N VAL A 457 30.82 -16.06 -63.09
CA VAL A 457 30.41 -14.95 -63.98
C VAL A 457 29.18 -15.31 -64.80
N ASP A 458 29.14 -16.52 -65.35
CA ASP A 458 28.02 -17.01 -66.17
C ASP A 458 26.77 -17.21 -65.29
N VAL A 459 26.95 -17.72 -64.07
CA VAL A 459 25.88 -17.90 -63.07
C VAL A 459 25.26 -16.56 -62.67
N LEU A 460 26.08 -15.54 -62.42
CA LEU A 460 25.60 -14.20 -62.07
C LEU A 460 24.87 -13.51 -63.24
N GLN A 461 25.37 -13.67 -64.47
CA GLN A 461 24.70 -13.17 -65.67
C GLN A 461 23.36 -13.91 -65.90
N GLY A 462 23.37 -15.23 -65.77
CA GLY A 462 22.16 -16.07 -65.83
C GLY A 462 21.14 -15.67 -64.78
N TYR A 463 21.56 -15.39 -63.55
CA TYR A 463 20.68 -14.90 -62.49
C TYR A 463 20.02 -13.56 -62.83
N GLN A 464 20.76 -12.59 -63.36
CA GLN A 464 20.18 -11.30 -63.74
C GLN A 464 19.11 -11.47 -64.81
N LEU A 465 19.40 -12.28 -65.84
CA LEU A 465 18.45 -12.57 -66.91
C LEU A 465 17.22 -13.32 -66.40
N ALA A 466 17.42 -14.35 -65.58
CA ALA A 466 16.35 -15.15 -65.00
C ALA A 466 15.45 -14.30 -64.09
N LYS A 467 16.03 -13.40 -63.30
CA LYS A 467 15.29 -12.48 -62.43
C LYS A 467 14.49 -11.44 -63.23
N GLU A 468 15.08 -10.86 -64.27
CA GLU A 468 14.42 -9.86 -65.11
C GLU A 468 13.19 -10.45 -65.82
N LYS A 469 13.28 -11.72 -66.23
CA LYS A 469 12.24 -12.43 -66.98
C LYS A 469 11.34 -13.32 -66.12
N GLU A 470 11.58 -13.38 -64.80
CA GLU A 470 10.89 -14.28 -63.86
C GLU A 470 10.94 -15.77 -64.27
N LEU A 471 12.08 -16.19 -64.81
CA LEU A 471 12.33 -17.55 -65.32
C LEU A 471 13.12 -18.41 -64.33
N PRO A 472 13.01 -19.75 -64.40
CA PRO A 472 13.92 -20.62 -63.67
C PRO A 472 15.36 -20.50 -64.21
N LEU A 473 16.32 -20.75 -63.33
CA LEU A 473 17.74 -20.82 -63.66
C LEU A 473 18.28 -22.23 -63.41
N VAL A 474 18.91 -22.79 -64.43
CA VAL A 474 19.63 -24.06 -64.36
C VAL A 474 21.11 -23.80 -64.61
N ILE A 475 21.96 -24.45 -63.81
CA ILE A 475 23.42 -24.36 -63.92
C ILE A 475 23.91 -25.71 -64.42
N CYS A 476 24.30 -25.79 -65.70
CA CYS A 476 24.73 -27.05 -66.29
C CYS A 476 26.09 -26.92 -67.00
N PRO A 477 27.10 -27.72 -66.62
CA PRO A 477 28.45 -27.62 -67.16
C PRO A 477 28.66 -28.26 -68.53
N ALA A 478 27.86 -29.27 -68.89
CA ALA A 478 27.96 -30.06 -70.12
C ALA A 478 26.68 -30.92 -70.29
N GLY A 479 26.71 -31.98 -71.09
CA GLY A 479 25.55 -32.82 -71.44
C GLY A 479 24.65 -33.27 -70.28
N LEU A 480 23.39 -33.58 -70.61
CA LEU A 480 22.34 -33.97 -69.66
C LEU A 480 22.54 -35.41 -69.15
N SER A 481 22.51 -35.60 -67.84
CA SER A 481 22.40 -36.94 -67.23
C SER A 481 21.01 -37.53 -67.47
N ASP A 482 20.85 -38.84 -67.22
CA ASP A 482 19.55 -39.51 -67.36
C ASP A 482 18.47 -38.88 -66.45
N LEU A 483 18.86 -38.44 -65.24
CA LEU A 483 17.96 -37.76 -64.32
C LEU A 483 17.58 -36.38 -64.84
N ALA A 484 18.56 -35.57 -65.24
CA ALA A 484 18.32 -34.24 -65.79
C ALA A 484 17.43 -34.30 -67.05
N ARG A 485 17.65 -35.30 -67.91
CA ARG A 485 16.82 -35.56 -69.09
C ARG A 485 15.39 -35.95 -68.73
N SER A 486 15.21 -36.85 -67.76
CA SER A 486 13.86 -37.23 -67.27
C SER A 486 13.09 -36.03 -66.69
N VAL A 487 13.78 -35.16 -65.95
CA VAL A 487 13.17 -33.93 -65.40
C VAL A 487 12.84 -32.92 -66.50
N LEU A 488 13.69 -32.81 -67.52
CA LEU A 488 13.41 -31.99 -68.69
C LEU A 488 12.20 -32.53 -69.47
N ASP A 489 12.14 -33.83 -69.72
CA ASP A 489 11.00 -34.49 -70.39
C ASP A 489 9.68 -34.23 -69.66
N ASP A 490 9.69 -34.27 -68.32
CA ASP A 490 8.54 -33.87 -67.50
C ASP A 490 8.15 -32.41 -67.76
N LEU A 491 9.10 -31.47 -67.72
CA LEU A 491 8.85 -30.03 -67.96
C LEU A 491 8.32 -29.72 -69.37
N LEU A 492 8.76 -30.46 -70.38
CA LEU A 492 8.26 -30.38 -71.76
C LEU A 492 6.78 -30.83 -71.87
N SER A 493 6.29 -31.60 -70.90
CA SER A 493 4.95 -32.20 -70.91
C SER A 493 3.92 -31.53 -69.99
N ARG A 494 4.32 -30.48 -69.25
CA ARG A 494 3.45 -29.74 -68.32
C ARG A 494 2.45 -28.84 -69.03
N GLU A 495 1.50 -28.29 -68.25
CA GLU A 495 0.46 -27.37 -68.75
C GLU A 495 1.05 -26.15 -69.47
N LYS A 496 2.13 -25.58 -68.93
CA LYS A 496 3.00 -24.62 -69.62
C LYS A 496 4.27 -25.36 -70.06
N PRO A 497 4.28 -25.95 -71.25
CA PRO A 497 5.37 -26.80 -71.68
C PRO A 497 6.61 -25.95 -71.95
N LEU A 498 7.75 -26.41 -71.42
CA LEU A 498 9.02 -25.82 -71.75
C LEU A 498 9.29 -25.96 -73.26
N SER A 499 9.74 -24.89 -73.89
CA SER A 499 10.01 -24.88 -75.34
C SER A 499 11.31 -24.19 -75.70
N ARG A 500 11.77 -23.23 -74.90
CA ARG A 500 12.96 -22.44 -75.17
C ARG A 500 13.93 -22.36 -73.99
N ALA A 501 15.22 -22.44 -74.28
CA ALA A 501 16.30 -22.18 -73.33
C ALA A 501 17.14 -20.95 -73.77
N LEU A 502 17.25 -19.97 -72.87
CA LEU A 502 18.14 -18.82 -73.00
C LEU A 502 19.51 -19.18 -72.41
N LEU A 503 20.56 -19.12 -73.21
CA LEU A 503 21.88 -19.66 -72.89
C LEU A 503 22.85 -18.57 -72.46
N VAL A 504 23.54 -18.79 -71.34
CA VAL A 504 24.58 -17.90 -70.81
C VAL A 504 25.85 -18.70 -70.53
N GLY A 505 26.88 -18.58 -71.38
CA GLY A 505 28.17 -19.25 -71.16
C GLY A 505 28.12 -20.79 -71.20
N VAL A 506 27.08 -21.38 -71.81
CA VAL A 506 26.90 -22.84 -71.94
C VAL A 506 27.84 -23.39 -73.03
N PRO A 507 28.63 -24.46 -72.77
CA PRO A 507 29.49 -25.07 -73.79
C PRO A 507 28.71 -25.79 -74.92
N ASP A 508 29.34 -25.92 -76.11
CA ASP A 508 28.71 -26.44 -77.34
C ASP A 508 28.07 -27.83 -77.19
N ASP A 509 28.65 -28.71 -76.37
CA ASP A 509 28.13 -30.04 -76.09
C ASP A 509 26.86 -29.99 -75.22
N GLY A 510 26.81 -29.07 -74.25
CA GLY A 510 25.61 -28.75 -73.49
C GLY A 510 24.49 -28.19 -74.38
N VAL A 511 24.83 -27.28 -75.30
CA VAL A 511 23.85 -26.72 -76.26
C VAL A 511 23.22 -27.80 -77.13
N LYS A 512 24.05 -28.70 -77.69
CA LYS A 512 23.56 -29.84 -78.48
C LYS A 512 22.67 -30.78 -77.65
N ALA A 513 23.04 -31.05 -76.41
CA ALA A 513 22.24 -31.93 -75.54
C ALA A 513 20.84 -31.37 -75.27
N LEU A 514 20.70 -30.05 -75.10
CA LEU A 514 19.39 -29.38 -74.94
C LEU A 514 18.56 -29.43 -76.23
N GLN A 515 19.20 -29.20 -77.40
CA GLN A 515 18.55 -29.30 -78.70
C GLN A 515 18.07 -30.74 -79.01
N ASP A 516 18.92 -31.74 -78.72
CA ASP A 516 18.59 -33.17 -78.88
C ASP A 516 17.47 -33.61 -77.93
N ALA A 517 17.26 -32.89 -76.83
CA ALA A 517 16.13 -33.07 -75.92
C ALA A 517 14.86 -32.30 -76.34
N GLY A 518 14.90 -31.57 -77.46
CA GLY A 518 13.72 -30.92 -78.04
C GLY A 518 13.51 -29.46 -77.65
N LEU A 519 14.52 -28.79 -77.06
CA LEU A 519 14.45 -27.36 -76.75
C LEU A 519 14.99 -26.48 -77.88
N GLU A 520 14.28 -25.40 -78.18
CA GLU A 520 14.84 -24.28 -78.93
C GLU A 520 15.87 -23.54 -78.06
N THR A 521 17.01 -23.15 -78.63
CA THR A 521 18.11 -22.53 -77.88
C THR A 521 18.47 -21.17 -78.46
N GLU A 522 18.59 -20.15 -77.61
CA GLU A 522 18.96 -18.78 -77.98
C GLU A 522 20.08 -18.29 -77.07
N VAL A 523 21.13 -17.70 -77.64
CA VAL A 523 22.23 -17.12 -76.84
C VAL A 523 21.82 -15.71 -76.41
N ALA A 524 21.88 -15.45 -75.09
CA ALA A 524 21.45 -14.19 -74.50
C ALA A 524 22.51 -13.07 -74.59
#